data_AF-A0A353R9P3-F1
#
_entry.id   AF-A0A353R9P3-F1
#
_cell.length_a   1.000
_cell.length_b   1.000
_cell.length_c   1.000
_cell.angle_alpha   90.00
_cell.angle_beta   90.00
_cell.angle_gamma   90.00
#
_symmetry.space_group_name_H-M   'P 1'
#
loop_
_entity.id
_entity.type
_entity.pdbx_description
1 polymer ?
#
loop_
_entity_poly.entity_id
_entity_poly.type
_entity_poly.pdbx_seq_one_letter_code
_entity_poly.pdbx_strand_id
1 'polypeptide(L)' 'NNTGNSRNGSFPKTIQTEHGESTIQIPRDRNGEYDPIIVPKHQSRGLSIEKLVISLYAKG' A
#
# COMPACT_ATOMS: atom_id res chain seq x y z
N ASN A 1 8.27 29.91 1.48
CA ASN A 1 8.76 29.15 0.30
C ASN A 1 9.06 27.72 0.71
N ASN A 2 8.33 26.75 0.17
CA ASN A 2 8.57 25.31 0.37
C ASN A 2 9.82 24.87 -0.41
N THR A 3 11.00 25.24 0.09
CA THR A 3 12.28 24.88 -0.52
C THR A 3 12.72 23.51 0.01
N GLY A 4 12.58 22.47 -0.82
CA GLY A 4 13.03 21.11 -0.51
C GLY A 4 11.92 20.08 -0.66
N ASN A 5 12.05 18.95 0.05
CA ASN A 5 11.05 17.90 0.06
C ASN A 5 9.92 18.23 1.05
N SER A 6 8.73 18.55 0.54
CA SER A 6 7.54 18.88 1.33
C SER A 6 6.41 17.91 1.04
N ARG A 7 5.43 17.78 1.95
CA ARG A 7 4.20 17.03 1.65
C ARG A 7 3.52 17.58 0.39
N ASN A 8 3.14 16.69 -0.52
CA ASN A 8 2.50 16.99 -1.79
C ASN A 8 1.15 16.25 -1.89
N GLY A 9 0.32 16.46 -0.87
CA GLY A 9 -1.01 15.85 -0.77
C GLY A 9 -1.00 14.38 -0.33
N SER A 10 -2.14 13.72 -0.54
CA SER A 10 -2.35 12.30 -0.31
C SER A 10 -3.10 11.68 -1.48
N PHE A 11 -2.96 10.38 -1.66
CA PHE A 11 -3.77 9.62 -2.62
C PHE A 11 -4.49 8.47 -1.92
N PRO A 12 -5.72 8.14 -2.35
CA PRO A 12 -6.44 6.98 -1.83
C PRO A 12 -5.79 5.69 -2.34
N LYS A 13 -5.61 4.72 -1.45
CA LYS A 13 -5.24 3.34 -1.80
C LYS A 13 -6.20 2.37 -1.13
N THR A 14 -6.79 1.52 -1.94
CA THR A 14 -7.60 0.39 -1.46
C THR A 14 -6.67 -0.76 -1.11
N ILE A 15 -6.75 -1.23 0.13
CA ILE A 15 -6.02 -2.38 0.63
C ILE A 15 -6.99 -3.50 0.98
N GLN A 16 -6.62 -4.74 0.64
CA GLN A 16 -7.36 -5.93 1.07
C GLN A 16 -6.78 -6.41 2.40
N THR A 17 -7.58 -6.30 3.46
CA THR A 17 -7.26 -6.75 4.83
C THR A 17 -8.06 -8.00 5.17
N GLU A 18 -7.75 -8.65 6.30
CA GLU A 18 -8.49 -9.83 6.77
C GLU A 18 -9.96 -9.52 7.10
N HIS A 19 -10.27 -8.25 7.36
CA HIS A 19 -11.63 -7.77 7.63
C HIS A 19 -12.35 -7.24 6.38
N GLY A 20 -11.77 -7.42 5.19
CA GLY A 20 -12.30 -6.93 3.92
C GLY A 20 -11.51 -5.75 3.35
N GLU A 21 -12.10 -5.07 2.37
CA GLU A 21 -11.48 -3.94 1.68
C GLU A 21 -11.54 -2.67 2.55
N SER A 22 -10.41 -1.99 2.66
CA SER A 22 -10.29 -0.71 3.38
C SER A 22 -9.59 0.32 2.51
N THR A 23 -10.10 1.55 2.49
CA THR A 23 -9.49 2.66 1.76
C THR A 23 -8.73 3.55 2.72
N ILE A 24 -7.42 3.66 2.51
CA ILE A 24 -6.54 4.51 3.32
C ILE A 24 -5.99 5.68 2.49
N GLN A 25 -5.67 6.78 3.16
CA GLN A 25 -5.02 7.94 2.55
C GLN A 25 -3.52 7.85 2.74
N ILE A 26 -2.76 7.77 1.65
CA ILE A 26 -1.30 7.67 1.70
C ILE A 26 -0.70 9.05 1.43
N PRO A 27 0.07 9.61 2.37
CA PRO A 27 0.77 10.87 2.15
C PRO A 27 1.85 10.68 1.09
N ARG A 28 1.99 11.67 0.21
CA ARG A 28 3.07 11.74 -0.77
C ARG A 28 3.93 12.95 -0.49
N ASP A 29 5.22 12.84 -0.75
CA ASP A 29 6.17 13.94 -0.72
C ASP A 29 6.41 14.48 -2.14
N ARG A 30 6.97 15.69 -2.25
CA ARG A 30 7.15 16.35 -3.55
C ARG A 30 8.20 15.66 -4.41
N ASN A 31 9.24 15.10 -3.78
CA ASN A 31 10.29 14.39 -4.48
C ASN A 31 9.93 12.93 -4.79
N GLY A 32 8.87 12.37 -4.20
CA GLY A 32 8.49 10.96 -4.38
C GLY A 32 9.39 9.96 -3.64
N GLU A 33 10.26 10.45 -2.75
CA GLU A 33 11.23 9.66 -1.99
C GLU A 33 10.59 8.91 -0.82
N TYR A 34 9.43 9.35 -0.34
CA TYR A 34 8.74 8.71 0.79
C TYR A 34 8.34 7.28 0.44
N ASP A 35 8.79 6.30 1.25
CA ASP A 35 8.44 4.90 1.13
C ASP A 35 7.58 4.45 2.33
N PRO A 36 6.28 4.14 2.13
CA PRO A 36 5.41 3.73 3.23
C PRO A 36 5.77 2.31 3.72
N ILE A 37 6.14 2.20 5.00
CA ILE A 37 6.60 0.93 5.60
C ILE A 37 5.45 -0.07 5.81
N ILE A 38 4.28 0.41 6.24
CA ILE A 38 3.13 -0.45 6.61
C ILE A 38 2.42 -1.00 5.36
N VAL A 39 2.34 -0.19 4.31
CA VAL A 39 1.73 -0.58 3.03
C VAL A 39 2.69 -0.20 1.90
N PRO A 40 3.62 -1.09 1.52
CA PRO A 40 4.64 -0.81 0.53
C PRO A 40 4.08 -0.29 -0.79
N LYS A 41 4.91 0.47 -1.52
CA LYS A 41 4.57 0.92 -2.88
C LYS A 41 4.18 -0.29 -3.74
N HIS A 42 3.14 -0.12 -4.54
CA HIS A 42 2.58 -1.15 -5.44
C HIS A 42 2.02 -2.42 -4.79
N GLN A 43 1.99 -2.54 -3.46
CA GLN A 43 1.37 -3.68 -2.78
C GLN A 43 -0.02 -3.33 -2.25
N SER A 44 -1.08 -3.87 -2.84
CA SER A 44 -2.48 -3.62 -2.44
C SER A 44 -3.10 -4.79 -1.66
N ARG A 45 -2.40 -5.92 -1.57
CA ARG A 45 -2.85 -7.14 -0.89
C ARG A 45 -1.94 -7.46 0.28
N GLY A 46 -2.53 -7.91 1.39
CA GLY A 46 -1.77 -8.47 2.50
C GLY A 46 -1.06 -9.76 2.11
N LEU A 47 0.14 -9.98 2.65
CA LEU A 47 0.96 -11.20 2.47
C LEU A 47 0.19 -12.51 2.78
N SER A 48 -0.89 -12.43 3.57
CA SER A 48 -1.76 -13.56 3.90
C SER A 48 -2.55 -14.09 2.70
N ILE A 49 -3.03 -13.22 1.81
CA ILE A 49 -3.79 -13.62 0.61
C ILE A 49 -2.87 -14.29 -0.40
N GLU A 50 -1.65 -13.79 -0.58
CA GLU A 50 -0.65 -14.38 -1.49
C GLU A 50 -0.32 -15.82 -1.08
N LYS A 51 -0.11 -16.06 0.22
CA LYS A 51 0.11 -17.41 0.76
C LYS A 51 -1.10 -18.32 0.55
N LEU A 52 -2.32 -17.81 0.73
CA LEU A 52 -3.54 -18.57 0.53
C LEU A 52 -3.73 -18.96 -0.94
N VAL A 53 -3.49 -18.03 -1.88
CA VAL A 53 -3.52 -18.30 -3.33
C VAL A 53 -2.48 -19.36 -3.72
N ILE A 54 -1.25 -19.25 -3.22
CA ILE A 54 -0.20 -20.26 -3.44
C ILE A 54 -0.65 -21.62 -2.90
N SER A 55 -1.26 -21.66 -1.70
CA SER A 55 -1.72 -22.92 -1.10
C SER A 55 -2.88 -23.58 -1.85
N LEU A 56 -3.80 -22.79 -2.41
CA LEU A 56 -4.90 -23.27 -3.24
C LEU A 56 -4.38 -23.80 -4.57
N TYR A 57 -3.50 -23.05 -5.23
CA TYR A 57 -2.86 -23.49 -6.48
C TYR A 57 -2.05 -24.77 -6.29
N ALA A 58 -1.36 -24.91 -5.14
CA ALA A 58 -0.62 -26.12 -4.81
C ALA A 58 -1.54 -27.31 -4.46
N LYS A 59 -2.80 -27.07 -4.06
CA LYS A 59 -3.77 -28.12 -3.71
C LYS A 59 -4.56 -28.65 -4.91
N GLY A 60 -4.70 -27.88 -5.99
CA GLY A 60 -5.39 -28.27 -7.24
C GLY A 60 -6.66 -27.47 -7.49
#